data_AF-F3BYY7-F1
#
_entry.id   AF-F3BYY7-F1
#
_cell.length_a   1.000
_cell.length_b   1.000
_cell.length_c   1.000
_cell.angle_alpha   90.00
_cell.angle_beta   90.00
_cell.angle_gamma   90.00
#
_symmetry.space_group_name_H-M   'P 1'
#
loop_
_entity.id
_entity.type
_entity.pdbx_description
1 polymer ?
#
loop_
_entity_poly.entity_id
_entity_poly.type
_entity_poly.pdbx_seq_one_letter_code
_entity_poly.pdbx_strand_id
1 'polypeptide(L)'
;MAKIIGIIVVIASVLGGYVLSHGKIMALFQPYEVLIIGGAALGAFLQANPGYMTMHVFKKSLKMFGSRFTHAYYLEVLGLVYEILNKSRREGMMAIEGDIEDAASSPIFAKYPGVLKDERMTAYICDYLRIMSSGNMAPHELEGLFDMELLSMKEELEHPS
;
A
#
# COMPACT_ATOMS: atom_id res chain seq x y z
N MET A 1 -9.65 11.46 -4.39
CA MET A 1 -10.53 12.47 -5.04
C MET A 1 -11.39 11.84 -6.13
N ALA A 2 -10.85 11.41 -7.28
CA ALA A 2 -11.65 10.84 -8.39
C ALA A 2 -12.57 9.66 -8.00
N LYS A 3 -12.10 8.75 -7.15
CA LYS A 3 -12.88 7.61 -6.66
C LYS A 3 -14.16 8.04 -5.89
N ILE A 4 -14.04 9.06 -5.05
CA ILE A 4 -15.16 9.58 -4.23
C ILE A 4 -16.17 10.30 -5.13
N ILE A 5 -15.69 11.09 -6.08
CA ILE A 5 -16.55 11.77 -7.07
C ILE A 5 -17.31 10.74 -7.91
N GLY A 6 -16.65 9.68 -8.37
CA GLY A 6 -17.30 8.59 -9.12
C GLY A 6 -18.41 7.92 -8.31
N ILE A 7 -18.17 7.61 -7.04
CA ILE A 7 -19.19 7.04 -6.14
C ILE A 7 -20.40 7.98 -6.01
N ILE A 8 -20.16 9.29 -5.82
CA ILE A 8 -21.22 10.29 -5.72
C ILE A 8 -22.03 10.36 -7.01
N VAL A 9 -21.38 10.37 -8.18
CA VAL A 9 -22.05 10.40 -9.47
C VAL A 9 -22.93 9.17 -9.68
N VAL A 10 -22.44 7.97 -9.33
CA VAL A 10 -23.22 6.73 -9.44
C VAL A 10 -24.46 6.80 -8.54
N ILE A 11 -24.28 7.16 -7.26
CA ILE A 11 -25.39 7.26 -6.30
C ILE A 11 -26.41 8.31 -6.75
N ALA A 12 -25.95 9.49 -7.17
CA ALA A 12 -26.80 10.57 -7.65
C ALA A 12 -27.56 10.19 -8.92
N SER A 13 -26.94 9.44 -9.84
CA SER A 13 -27.60 8.99 -11.07
C SER A 13 -28.68 7.94 -10.79
N VAL A 14 -28.40 6.97 -9.91
CA VAL A 14 -29.35 5.92 -9.54
C VAL A 14 -30.53 6.50 -8.77
N LEU A 15 -30.26 7.30 -7.73
CA LEU A 15 -31.32 7.94 -6.92
C LEU A 15 -32.07 9.00 -7.72
N GLY A 16 -31.35 9.85 -8.46
CA GLY A 16 -31.94 10.90 -9.28
C GLY A 16 -32.84 10.34 -10.38
N GLY A 17 -32.39 9.31 -11.10
CA GLY A 17 -33.19 8.63 -12.11
C GLY A 17 -34.46 7.99 -11.54
N TYR A 18 -34.37 7.39 -10.35
CA TYR A 18 -35.52 6.76 -9.69
C TYR A 18 -36.54 7.75 -9.13
N VAL A 19 -36.09 8.92 -8.65
CA VAL A 19 -36.98 9.99 -8.20
C VAL A 19 -37.68 10.66 -9.39
N LEU A 20 -36.96 10.90 -10.49
CA LEU A 20 -37.52 11.47 -11.71
C LEU A 20 -38.55 10.54 -12.37
N SER A 21 -38.40 9.22 -12.24
CA SER A 21 -39.40 8.24 -12.66
C SER A 21 -40.61 8.12 -11.70
N HIS A 22 -40.74 9.04 -10.73
CA HIS A 22 -41.81 9.06 -9.72
C HIS A 22 -41.78 7.86 -8.75
N GLY A 23 -40.62 7.21 -8.60
CA GLY A 23 -40.41 6.12 -7.66
C GLY A 23 -40.36 6.59 -6.20
N LYS A 24 -40.97 5.82 -5.29
CA LYS A 24 -40.84 6.06 -3.85
C LYS A 24 -39.50 5.53 -3.37
N ILE A 25 -38.59 6.40 -2.93
CA ILE A 25 -37.24 6.01 -2.47
C ILE A 25 -37.28 4.90 -1.41
N MET A 26 -38.29 4.87 -0.54
CA MET A 26 -38.49 3.79 0.44
C MET A 26 -38.67 2.39 -0.17
N ALA A 27 -39.15 2.29 -1.41
CA ALA A 27 -39.31 1.01 -2.11
C ALA A 27 -37.95 0.40 -2.52
N LEU A 28 -36.91 1.22 -2.68
CA LEU A 28 -35.54 0.74 -2.95
C LEU A 28 -34.90 0.08 -1.73
N PHE A 29 -35.37 0.40 -0.52
CA PHE A 29 -34.82 -0.15 0.71
C PHE A 29 -35.62 -1.38 1.15
N GLN A 30 -35.55 -2.45 0.33
CA GLN A 30 -36.15 -3.73 0.66
C GLN A 30 -35.11 -4.66 1.30
N PRO A 31 -35.25 -5.00 2.61
CA PRO A 31 -34.26 -5.83 3.31
C PRO A 31 -34.03 -7.19 2.64
N TYR A 32 -35.07 -7.75 2.03
CA TYR A 32 -35.01 -9.03 1.32
C TYR A 32 -34.16 -8.97 0.05
N GLU A 33 -34.18 -7.86 -0.69
CA GLU A 33 -33.33 -7.72 -1.88
C GLU A 33 -31.85 -7.58 -1.49
N VAL A 34 -31.55 -6.89 -0.39
CA VAL A 34 -30.19 -6.81 0.15
C VAL A 34 -29.68 -8.20 0.55
N LEU A 35 -30.53 -9.04 1.15
CA LEU A 35 -30.19 -10.41 1.49
C LEU A 35 -29.97 -11.28 0.25
N ILE A 36 -30.84 -11.18 -0.77
CA ILE A 36 -30.75 -11.99 -1.99
C ILE A 36 -29.53 -11.58 -2.80
N ILE A 37 -29.39 -10.29 -3.15
CA ILE A 37 -28.31 -9.78 -4.00
C ILE A 37 -26.98 -9.80 -3.24
N GLY A 38 -26.97 -9.28 -2.01
CA GLY A 38 -25.77 -9.25 -1.17
C GLY A 38 -25.32 -10.65 -0.76
N GLY A 39 -26.25 -11.53 -0.39
CA GLY A 39 -25.96 -12.92 -0.05
C GLY A 39 -25.47 -13.73 -1.25
N ALA A 40 -26.07 -13.58 -2.44
CA ALA A 40 -25.61 -14.23 -3.65
C ALA A 40 -24.22 -13.72 -4.08
N ALA A 41 -23.98 -12.41 -4.03
CA ALA A 41 -22.69 -11.82 -4.37
C ALA A 41 -21.60 -12.25 -3.39
N LEU A 42 -21.86 -12.24 -2.08
CA LEU A 42 -20.91 -12.74 -1.09
C LEU A 42 -20.69 -14.24 -1.21
N GLY A 43 -21.74 -15.03 -1.44
CA GLY A 43 -21.63 -16.48 -1.65
C GLY A 43 -20.80 -16.83 -2.87
N ALA A 44 -21.04 -16.16 -4.01
CA ALA A 44 -20.22 -16.31 -5.21
C ALA A 44 -18.77 -15.85 -4.98
N PHE A 45 -18.57 -14.77 -4.23
CA PHE A 45 -17.24 -14.28 -3.88
C PHE A 45 -16.45 -15.25 -2.99
N LEU A 46 -17.11 -15.87 -2.01
CA LEU A 46 -16.52 -16.92 -1.17
C LEU A 46 -16.27 -18.21 -1.95
N GLN A 47 -17.11 -18.54 -2.94
CA GLN A 47 -16.92 -19.71 -3.80
C GLN A 47 -15.74 -19.52 -4.77
N ALA A 48 -15.54 -18.31 -5.28
CA ALA A 48 -14.50 -18.01 -6.24
C ALA A 48 -13.10 -17.82 -5.62
N ASN A 49 -13.01 -17.57 -4.30
CA ASN A 49 -11.75 -17.21 -3.64
C ASN A 49 -11.42 -18.14 -2.46
N PRO A 50 -10.14 -18.42 -2.20
CA PRO A 50 -9.72 -19.07 -0.96
C PRO A 50 -10.13 -18.26 0.28
N GLY A 51 -10.56 -18.91 1.35
CA GLY A 51 -11.11 -18.22 2.54
C GLY A 51 -10.16 -17.22 3.22
N TYR A 52 -8.84 -17.44 3.16
CA TYR A 52 -7.86 -16.47 3.67
C TYR A 52 -7.85 -15.16 2.85
N MET A 53 -8.10 -15.24 1.54
CA MET A 53 -8.14 -14.09 0.62
C MET A 53 -9.34 -13.20 0.90
N THR A 54 -10.51 -13.78 1.13
CA THR A 54 -11.73 -13.04 1.48
C THR A 54 -11.48 -12.12 2.68
N MET A 55 -10.83 -12.64 3.73
CA MET A 55 -10.51 -11.84 4.91
C MET A 55 -9.46 -10.74 4.64
N HIS A 56 -8.48 -11.01 3.76
CA HIS A 56 -7.53 -9.99 3.32
C HIS A 56 -8.20 -8.85 2.53
N VAL A 57 -9.12 -9.19 1.61
CA VAL A 57 -9.87 -8.21 0.82
C VAL A 57 -10.75 -7.33 1.71
N PHE A 58 -11.46 -7.92 2.68
CA PHE A 58 -12.26 -7.14 3.65
C PHE A 58 -11.41 -6.19 4.49
N LYS A 59 -10.23 -6.63 4.95
CA LYS A 59 -9.31 -5.76 5.72
C LYS A 59 -8.70 -4.64 4.87
N LYS A 60 -8.37 -4.92 3.60
CA LYS A 60 -7.76 -3.94 2.68
C LYS A 60 -8.78 -3.00 2.04
N SER A 61 -10.03 -3.42 1.83
CA SER A 61 -11.08 -2.58 1.20
C SER A 61 -11.37 -1.32 2.02
N LEU A 62 -11.35 -1.42 3.36
CA LEU A 62 -11.46 -0.28 4.26
C LEU A 62 -10.31 0.73 4.10
N LYS A 63 -9.12 0.27 3.71
CA LYS A 63 -7.94 1.11 3.47
C LYS A 63 -7.91 1.72 2.05
N MET A 64 -8.83 1.36 1.15
CA MET A 64 -8.86 1.82 -0.24
C MET A 64 -9.08 3.34 -0.39
N PHE A 65 -9.66 3.98 0.63
CA PHE A 65 -9.91 5.42 0.65
C PHE A 65 -8.71 6.25 1.12
N GLY A 66 -7.66 5.61 1.66
CA GLY A 66 -6.43 6.27 2.07
C GLY A 66 -5.37 6.25 0.97
N SER A 67 -4.73 7.40 0.74
CA SER A 67 -3.49 7.47 -0.04
C SER A 67 -2.32 7.59 0.92
N ARG A 68 -1.54 6.51 1.10
CA ARG A 68 -0.28 6.57 1.87
C ARG A 68 0.77 7.45 1.19
N PHE A 69 0.69 7.53 -0.13
CA PHE A 69 1.62 8.29 -0.95
C PHE A 69 1.16 9.73 -1.03
N THR A 70 1.83 10.59 -0.27
CA THR A 70 1.67 12.04 -0.31
C THR A 70 3.02 12.65 -0.69
N HIS A 71 3.01 13.90 -1.17
CA HIS A 71 4.25 14.62 -1.46
C HIS A 71 5.19 14.66 -0.24
N ALA A 72 4.64 14.85 0.96
CA ALA A 72 5.39 14.81 2.21
C ALA A 72 6.08 13.46 2.44
N TYR A 73 5.38 12.35 2.17
CA TYR A 73 5.96 11.01 2.29
C TYR A 73 7.17 10.81 1.35
N TYR A 74 7.10 11.28 0.10
CA TYR A 74 8.24 11.21 -0.82
C TYR A 74 9.44 12.03 -0.33
N LEU A 75 9.20 13.21 0.25
CA LEU A 75 10.26 14.02 0.85
C LEU A 75 10.87 13.35 2.09
N GLU A 76 10.06 12.67 2.91
CA GLU A 76 10.57 11.90 4.05
C GLU A 76 11.47 10.74 3.59
N VAL A 77 11.04 9.97 2.58
CA VAL A 77 11.86 8.88 2.01
C VAL A 77 13.17 9.41 1.44
N LEU A 78 13.12 10.48 0.62
CA LEU A 78 14.32 11.05 0.03
C LEU A 78 15.27 11.63 1.09
N GLY A 79 14.71 12.28 2.11
CA GLY A 79 15.46 12.82 3.25
C GLY A 79 16.17 11.73 4.05
N LEU A 80 15.46 10.64 4.36
CA LEU A 80 16.02 9.48 5.06
C LEU A 80 17.21 8.90 4.30
N VAL A 81 17.03 8.60 3.01
CA VAL A 81 18.08 8.02 2.16
C VAL A 81 19.28 8.99 2.07
N TYR A 82 19.03 10.30 1.93
CA TYR A 82 20.10 11.29 1.91
C TYR A 82 20.90 11.33 3.22
N GLU A 83 20.23 11.35 4.39
CA GLU A 83 20.91 11.37 5.68
C GLU A 83 21.78 10.12 5.87
N ILE A 84 21.25 8.93 5.53
CA ILE A 84 22.00 7.66 5.65
C ILE A 84 23.21 7.65 4.72
N LEU A 85 23.04 8.00 3.43
CA LEU A 85 24.15 8.03 2.47
C LEU A 85 25.19 9.09 2.82
N ASN A 86 24.78 10.23 3.36
CA ASN A 86 25.70 11.27 3.79
C ASN A 86 26.50 10.82 5.04
N LYS A 87 25.87 10.10 5.97
CA LYS A 87 26.57 9.48 7.10
C LYS A 87 27.56 8.43 6.63
N SER A 88 27.14 7.51 5.75
CA SER A 88 28.01 6.51 5.12
C SER A 88 29.23 7.15 4.43
N ARG A 89 29.03 8.28 3.73
CA ARG A 89 30.12 9.02 3.08
C ARG A 89 31.08 9.67 4.08
N ARG A 90 30.59 10.17 5.21
CA ARG A 90 31.40 10.91 6.21
C ARG A 90 32.12 10.01 7.19
N GLU A 91 31.46 8.96 7.66
CA GLU A 91 31.90 8.10 8.77
C GLU A 91 32.27 6.69 8.30
N GLY A 92 32.01 6.37 7.02
CA GLY A 92 32.25 5.06 6.44
C GLY A 92 31.03 4.15 6.50
N MET A 93 31.06 3.08 5.72
CA MET A 93 29.94 2.15 5.56
C MET A 93 29.61 1.36 6.84
N MET A 94 30.60 1.13 7.71
CA MET A 94 30.36 0.45 9.00
C MET A 94 29.55 1.31 9.98
N ALA A 95 29.60 2.64 9.85
CA ALA A 95 28.89 3.56 10.75
C ALA A 95 27.36 3.52 10.57
N ILE A 96 26.88 2.96 9.45
CA ILE A 96 25.46 2.79 9.16
C ILE A 96 24.95 1.39 9.49
N GLU A 97 25.80 0.40 9.77
CA GLU A 97 25.38 -0.98 10.09
C GLU A 97 24.45 -1.03 11.31
N GLY A 98 24.80 -0.30 12.37
CA GLY A 98 23.94 -0.21 13.55
C GLY A 98 22.59 0.47 13.29
N ASP A 99 22.51 1.36 12.30
CA ASP A 99 21.26 2.03 11.93
C ASP A 99 20.36 1.13 11.05
N ILE A 100 20.94 0.26 10.23
CA ILE A 100 20.20 -0.65 9.32
C ILE A 100 19.86 -2.00 9.96
N GLU A 101 20.54 -2.41 11.03
CA GLU A 101 20.19 -3.59 11.81
C GLU A 101 18.96 -3.34 12.68
N ASP A 102 18.88 -2.17 13.33
CA ASP A 102 17.73 -1.76 14.12
C ASP A 102 17.24 -0.36 13.72
N ALA A 103 16.44 -0.33 12.66
CA ALA A 103 15.79 0.90 12.18
C ALA A 103 14.84 1.52 13.21
N ALA A 104 14.31 0.75 14.17
CA ALA A 104 13.39 1.28 15.19
C ALA A 104 14.14 2.03 16.29
N SER A 105 15.35 1.58 16.64
CA SER A 105 16.22 2.25 17.61
C SER A 105 17.13 3.31 16.99
N SER A 106 17.22 3.39 15.66
CA SER A 106 18.09 4.36 14.99
C SER A 106 17.59 5.80 15.15
N PRO A 107 18.47 6.73 15.57
CA PRO A 107 18.13 8.15 15.67
C PRO A 107 17.87 8.81 14.31
N ILE A 108 18.33 8.21 13.20
CA ILE A 108 18.07 8.72 11.85
C ILE A 108 16.62 8.39 11.47
N PHE A 109 16.23 7.12 11.58
CA PHE A 109 14.87 6.67 11.28
C PHE A 109 13.81 7.29 12.21
N ALA A 110 14.17 7.60 13.46
CA ALA A 110 13.30 8.30 14.40
C ALA A 110 12.85 9.70 13.91
N LYS A 111 13.63 10.35 13.03
CA LYS A 111 13.24 11.63 12.40
C LYS A 111 12.19 11.48 11.30
N TYR A 112 12.01 10.27 10.77
CA TYR A 112 11.14 9.97 9.63
C TYR A 112 10.05 8.95 10.02
N PRO A 113 9.12 9.33 10.92
CA PRO A 113 8.11 8.42 11.44
C PRO A 113 7.09 7.95 10.39
N GLY A 114 6.93 8.66 9.26
CA GLY A 114 6.08 8.20 8.16
C GLY A 114 6.65 6.97 7.47
N VAL A 115 7.98 6.93 7.27
CA VAL A 115 8.69 5.77 6.72
C VAL A 115 8.78 4.65 7.74
N LEU A 116 9.09 4.95 9.01
CA LEU A 116 9.21 3.94 10.06
C LEU A 116 7.90 3.16 10.33
N LYS A 117 6.75 3.79 10.12
CA LYS A 117 5.44 3.12 10.19
C LYS A 117 5.19 2.16 9.02
N ASP A 118 5.94 2.28 7.93
CA ASP A 118 5.87 1.42 6.76
C ASP A 118 6.98 0.36 6.87
N GLU A 119 6.64 -0.75 7.51
CA GLU A 119 7.56 -1.89 7.71
C GLU A 119 8.14 -2.39 6.39
N ARG A 120 7.34 -2.39 5.31
CA ARG A 120 7.78 -2.89 3.99
C ARG A 120 8.79 -1.93 3.34
N MET A 121 8.55 -0.61 3.42
CA MET A 121 9.50 0.39 2.94
C MET A 121 10.80 0.39 3.75
N THR A 122 10.68 0.30 5.08
CA THR A 122 11.83 0.27 5.98
C THR A 122 12.69 -0.97 5.74
N ALA A 123 12.07 -2.16 5.65
CA ALA A 123 12.77 -3.40 5.33
C ALA A 123 13.50 -3.31 3.99
N TYR A 124 12.83 -2.82 2.93
CA TYR A 124 13.45 -2.61 1.63
C TYR A 124 14.69 -1.71 1.72
N ILE A 125 14.59 -0.54 2.33
CA ILE A 125 15.75 0.36 2.46
C ILE A 125 16.88 -0.30 3.25
N CYS A 126 16.58 -0.94 4.38
CA CYS A 126 17.58 -1.59 5.23
C CYS A 126 18.27 -2.78 4.56
N ASP A 127 17.52 -3.65 3.90
CA ASP A 127 18.05 -4.88 3.29
C ASP A 127 19.01 -4.55 2.14
N TYR A 128 18.67 -3.59 1.29
CA TYR A 128 19.56 -3.17 0.21
C TYR A 128 20.78 -2.41 0.71
N LEU A 129 20.65 -1.56 1.73
CA LEU A 129 21.81 -0.94 2.37
C LEU A 129 22.72 -1.97 3.04
N ARG A 130 22.18 -3.06 3.57
CA ARG A 130 22.94 -4.19 4.12
C ARG A 130 23.69 -4.96 3.03
N ILE A 131 23.07 -5.17 1.88
CA ILE A 131 23.76 -5.74 0.71
C ILE A 131 24.90 -4.82 0.27
N MET A 132 24.66 -3.51 0.20
CA MET A 132 25.71 -2.52 -0.13
C MET A 132 26.85 -2.50 0.90
N SER A 133 26.55 -2.65 2.20
CA SER A 133 27.58 -2.66 3.24
C SER A 133 28.46 -3.90 3.20
N SER A 134 27.91 -5.04 2.78
CA SER A 134 28.65 -6.29 2.60
C SER A 134 29.68 -6.26 1.45
N GLY A 135 29.62 -5.25 0.57
CA GLY A 135 30.65 -4.96 -0.44
C GLY A 135 30.82 -5.99 -1.57
N ASN A 136 29.94 -6.99 -1.68
CA ASN A 136 30.16 -8.16 -2.54
C ASN A 136 29.45 -8.13 -3.91
N MET A 137 28.83 -7.02 -4.29
CA MET A 137 28.07 -6.91 -5.54
C MET A 137 28.47 -5.68 -6.36
N ALA A 138 28.55 -5.86 -7.68
CA ALA A 138 28.78 -4.76 -8.59
C ALA A 138 27.52 -3.87 -8.72
N PRO A 139 27.65 -2.56 -8.99
CA PRO A 139 26.51 -1.64 -9.05
C PRO A 139 25.38 -2.07 -10.01
N HIS A 140 25.73 -2.71 -11.14
CA HIS A 140 24.77 -3.20 -12.12
C HIS A 140 23.99 -4.44 -11.65
N GLU A 141 24.61 -5.28 -10.80
CA GLU A 141 23.93 -6.43 -10.20
C GLU A 141 22.93 -5.96 -9.14
N LEU A 142 23.28 -4.93 -8.38
CA LEU A 142 22.41 -4.29 -7.40
C LEU A 142 21.18 -3.65 -8.08
N GLU A 143 21.39 -2.94 -9.19
CA GLU A 143 20.32 -2.36 -10.02
C GLU A 143 19.37 -3.46 -10.55
N GLY A 144 19.93 -4.54 -11.10
CA GLY A 144 19.12 -5.68 -11.53
C GLY A 144 18.32 -6.33 -10.39
N LEU A 145 18.87 -6.36 -9.16
CA LEU A 145 18.16 -6.85 -7.99
C LEU A 145 17.00 -5.93 -7.59
N PHE A 146 17.20 -4.61 -7.63
CA PHE A 146 16.14 -3.62 -7.39
C PHE A 146 14.98 -3.78 -8.38
N ASP A 147 15.28 -3.89 -9.67
CA ASP A 147 14.26 -4.04 -10.70
C ASP A 147 13.50 -5.36 -10.57
N MET A 148 14.21 -6.46 -10.29
CA MET A 148 13.59 -7.76 -10.09
C MET A 148 12.64 -7.79 -8.88
N GLU A 149 13.04 -7.20 -7.76
CA GLU A 149 12.17 -7.14 -6.58
C GLU A 149 10.95 -6.25 -6.85
N LEU A 150 11.14 -5.07 -7.46
CA LEU A 150 10.04 -4.18 -7.82
C LEU A 150 9.05 -4.84 -8.79
N LEU A 151 9.56 -5.59 -9.78
CA LEU A 151 8.74 -6.36 -10.71
C LEU A 151 7.98 -7.48 -9.99
N SER A 152 8.65 -8.24 -9.14
CA SER A 152 8.02 -9.31 -8.36
C SER A 152 6.94 -8.76 -7.44
N MET A 153 7.21 -7.67 -6.72
CA MET A 153 6.24 -6.99 -5.87
C MET A 153 5.05 -6.45 -6.67
N LYS A 154 5.31 -5.90 -7.85
CA LYS A 154 4.25 -5.43 -8.76
C LYS A 154 3.40 -6.62 -9.20
N GLU A 155 4.02 -7.71 -9.61
CA GLU A 155 3.33 -8.92 -10.04
C GLU A 155 2.48 -9.51 -8.91
N GLU A 156 2.99 -9.59 -7.68
CA GLU A 156 2.22 -10.00 -6.50
C GLU A 156 1.01 -9.10 -6.20
N LEU A 157 1.12 -7.80 -6.48
CA LEU A 157 0.05 -6.83 -6.28
C LEU A 157 -0.96 -6.82 -7.43
N GLU A 158 -0.51 -7.11 -8.64
CA GLU A 158 -1.31 -7.13 -9.87
C GLU A 158 -1.99 -8.46 -10.11
N HIS A 159 -1.42 -9.59 -9.63
CA HIS A 159 -2.06 -10.90 -9.70
C HIS A 159 -3.45 -10.79 -9.07
N PRO A 160 -4.53 -10.82 -9.87
CA PRO A 160 -5.82 -11.20 -9.35
C PRO A 160 -5.66 -12.66 -8.96
N SER A 161 -6.13 -13.02 -7.77
CA SER A 161 -6.47 -14.42 -7.49
C SER A 161 -7.15 -15.09 -8.68
#